data_AF-A0A1W6YVU4-F1
#
_entry.id   AF-A0A1W6YVU4-F1
#
_cell.length_a   1.000
_cell.length_b   1.000
_cell.length_c   1.000
_cell.angle_alpha   90.00
_cell.angle_beta   90.00
_cell.angle_gamma   90.00
#
_symmetry.space_group_name_H-M   'P 1'
#
loop_
_entity.id
_entity.type
_entity.pdbx_description
1 polymer ?
#
loop_
_entity_poly.entity_id
_entity_poly.type
_entity_poly.pdbx_seq_one_letter_code
_entity_poly.pdbx_strand_id
1 'polypeptide(L)'
;MLSATDPRALARALGLDTTTLQPLKVRRWLWMAAQSSSVSYRGTLREDELEDILITGNVPVGREAHVGHFVNESPIQVVGMAIELVALRQRIPIGEVWAVFGQLLRKYGYQRQAAQWLEVLQH
;
A
#
# COMPACT_ATOMS: atom_id res chain seq x y z
N MET A 1 -12.58 9.84 -9.61
CA MET A 1 -12.57 10.50 -10.95
C MET A 1 -11.59 11.68 -10.88
N LEU A 2 -10.42 11.61 -11.53
CA LEU A 2 -9.38 12.64 -11.39
C LEU A 2 -9.88 13.97 -11.98
N SER A 3 -10.24 14.92 -11.11
CA SER A 3 -10.65 16.26 -11.53
C SER A 3 -9.46 16.96 -12.20
N ALA A 4 -9.62 17.27 -13.50
CA ALA A 4 -8.60 17.91 -14.34
C ALA A 4 -8.18 19.32 -13.85
N THR A 5 -8.80 19.81 -12.78
CA THR A 5 -8.59 21.16 -12.24
C THR A 5 -7.65 21.21 -11.03
N ASP A 6 -7.18 20.07 -10.49
CA ASP A 6 -6.16 20.06 -9.43
C ASP A 6 -4.74 19.84 -10.03
N PRO A 7 -3.94 20.90 -10.22
CA PRO A 7 -2.57 20.77 -10.74
C PRO A 7 -1.68 19.89 -9.85
N ARG A 8 -2.03 19.72 -8.57
CA ARG A 8 -1.31 18.82 -7.66
C ARG A 8 -1.66 17.36 -7.87
N ALA A 9 -2.84 17.05 -8.38
CA ALA A 9 -3.22 15.70 -8.77
C ALA A 9 -2.43 15.25 -10.00
N LEU A 10 -2.24 16.16 -10.96
CA LEU A 10 -1.34 15.97 -12.10
C LEU A 10 0.11 15.76 -11.66
N ALA A 11 0.62 16.59 -10.74
CA ALA A 11 1.97 16.41 -10.19
C ALA A 11 2.13 15.03 -9.53
N ARG A 12 1.16 14.59 -8.73
CA ARG A 12 1.16 13.24 -8.12
C ARG A 12 1.15 12.13 -9.17
N ALA A 13 0.28 12.22 -10.17
CA ALA A 13 0.20 11.24 -11.26
C ALA A 13 1.49 11.14 -12.08
N LEU A 14 2.26 12.22 -12.16
CA LEU A 14 3.56 12.28 -12.83
C LEU A 14 4.74 11.91 -11.89
N GLY A 15 4.47 11.53 -10.64
CA GLY A 15 5.50 11.21 -9.66
C GLY A 15 6.32 12.43 -9.21
N LEU A 16 5.72 13.62 -9.25
CA LEU A 16 6.34 14.88 -8.87
C LEU A 16 5.86 15.34 -7.49
N ASP A 17 6.75 15.96 -6.74
CA ASP A 17 6.45 16.62 -5.49
C ASP A 17 5.51 17.80 -5.75
N THR A 18 4.40 17.89 -5.00
CA THR A 18 3.33 18.86 -5.29
C THR A 18 3.68 20.31 -4.95
N THR A 19 4.81 20.53 -4.27
CA THR A 19 5.26 21.85 -3.80
C THR A 19 6.47 22.32 -4.60
N THR A 20 7.38 21.40 -4.91
CA THR A 20 8.65 21.68 -5.60
C THR A 20 8.64 21.29 -7.07
N LEU A 21 7.63 20.52 -7.51
CA LEU A 21 7.49 19.94 -8.86
C LEU A 21 8.71 19.13 -9.32
N GLN A 22 9.58 18.76 -8.39
CA GLN A 22 10.70 17.88 -8.67
C GLN A 22 10.22 16.43 -8.68
N PRO A 23 10.90 15.52 -9.40
CA PRO A 23 10.67 14.09 -9.23
C PRO A 23 10.71 13.77 -7.75
N LEU A 24 9.65 13.15 -7.23
CA LEU A 24 9.69 12.56 -5.91
C LEU A 24 10.91 11.66 -5.91
N LYS A 25 11.88 11.95 -5.02
CA LYS A 25 13.00 11.03 -4.76
C LYS A 25 12.40 9.63 -4.68
N VAL A 26 13.01 8.64 -5.35
CA VAL A 26 12.56 7.25 -5.32
C VAL A 26 12.47 6.84 -3.84
N ARG A 27 11.26 6.94 -3.29
CA ARG A 27 10.97 6.64 -1.91
C ARG A 27 10.72 5.15 -1.90
N ARG A 28 11.43 4.43 -1.04
CA ARG A 28 11.27 2.99 -0.86
C ARG A 28 9.99 2.72 -0.07
N TRP A 29 8.84 3.12 -0.62
CA TRP A 29 7.54 3.06 0.05
C TRP A 29 7.19 1.65 0.49
N LEU A 30 7.52 0.66 -0.35
CA LEU A 30 7.32 -0.74 -0.04
C LEU A 30 8.24 -1.22 1.10
N TRP A 31 9.50 -0.79 1.12
CA TRP A 31 10.40 -1.03 2.26
C TRP A 31 9.88 -0.37 3.54
N MET A 32 9.41 0.89 3.46
CA MET A 32 8.86 1.60 4.61
C MET A 32 7.62 0.88 5.15
N ALA A 33 6.73 0.41 4.27
CA ALA A 33 5.55 -0.38 4.63
C ALA A 33 5.93 -1.71 5.30
N ALA A 34 6.91 -2.43 4.74
CA ALA A 34 7.37 -3.70 5.30
C ALA A 34 8.05 -3.50 6.66
N GLN A 35 8.85 -2.43 6.80
CA GLN A 35 9.54 -2.09 8.04
C GLN A 35 8.59 -1.61 9.12
N SER A 36 7.60 -0.77 8.80
CA SER A 36 6.57 -0.36 9.77
C SER A 36 5.69 -1.53 10.21
N SER A 37 5.62 -2.59 9.41
CA SER A 37 4.86 -3.81 9.70
C SER A 37 5.63 -4.88 10.46
N SER A 38 6.89 -4.59 10.79
CA SER A 38 7.76 -5.54 11.47
C SER A 38 7.56 -5.44 12.99
N VAL A 39 6.78 -6.36 13.52
CA VAL A 39 6.62 -6.54 14.98
C VAL A 39 7.84 -7.25 15.57
N SER A 40 8.41 -6.69 16.63
CA SER A 40 9.78 -6.91 17.13
C SER A 40 10.17 -8.34 17.53
N TYR A 41 9.22 -9.29 17.58
CA TYR A 41 9.46 -10.65 18.08
C TYR A 41 9.42 -11.76 17.00
N ARG A 42 9.06 -11.48 15.75
CA ARG A 42 8.90 -12.52 14.69
C ARG A 42 9.73 -12.32 13.42
N GLY A 43 10.73 -11.44 13.47
CA GLY A 43 11.58 -11.12 12.33
C GLY A 43 11.01 -9.98 11.48
N THR A 44 11.71 -9.63 10.41
CA THR A 44 11.37 -8.49 9.55
C THR A 44 10.60 -8.96 8.32
N LEU A 45 9.46 -8.35 8.00
CA LEU A 45 8.83 -8.55 6.69
C LEU A 45 9.72 -7.87 5.65
N ARG A 46 10.20 -8.62 4.66
CA ARG A 46 11.05 -8.03 3.62
C ARG A 46 10.22 -7.34 2.54
N GLU A 47 10.86 -6.43 1.81
CA GLU A 47 10.23 -5.66 0.72
C GLU A 47 9.69 -6.58 -0.38
N ASP A 48 10.47 -7.59 -0.79
CA ASP A 48 10.10 -8.61 -1.78
C ASP A 48 8.92 -9.47 -1.32
N GLU A 49 8.89 -9.84 -0.03
CA GLU A 49 7.80 -10.64 0.52
C GLU A 49 6.48 -9.86 0.52
N LEU A 50 6.52 -8.57 0.88
CA LEU A 50 5.33 -7.72 0.83
C LEU A 50 4.88 -7.47 -0.61
N GLU A 51 5.81 -7.33 -1.57
CA GLU A 51 5.50 -7.24 -3.00
C GLU A 51 4.71 -8.47 -3.45
N ASP A 52 5.24 -9.68 -3.21
CA ASP A 52 4.61 -10.94 -3.59
C ASP A 52 3.23 -11.13 -2.94
N ILE A 53 3.09 -10.76 -1.66
CA ILE A 53 1.81 -10.81 -0.95
C ILE A 53 0.78 -9.87 -1.61
N LEU A 54 1.18 -8.67 -2.03
CA LEU A 54 0.29 -7.69 -2.66
C LEU A 54 -0.08 -8.06 -4.10
N ILE A 55 0.73 -8.89 -4.78
CA ILE A 55 0.43 -9.40 -6.12
C ILE A 55 -0.47 -10.64 -6.04
N THR A 56 -0.15 -11.57 -5.14
CA THR A 56 -0.75 -12.91 -5.13
C THR A 56 -1.87 -13.06 -4.10
N GLY A 57 -1.90 -12.23 -3.07
CA GLY A 57 -2.73 -12.41 -1.88
C GLY A 57 -2.29 -13.57 -0.98
N ASN A 58 -1.23 -14.27 -1.34
CA ASN A 58 -0.74 -15.41 -0.59
C ASN A 58 0.19 -14.95 0.54
N VAL A 59 -0.17 -15.27 1.78
CA VAL A 59 0.62 -14.93 2.96
C VAL A 59 1.46 -16.15 3.35
N PRO A 60 2.80 -16.06 3.34
CA PRO A 60 3.65 -17.16 3.78
C PRO A 60 3.39 -17.53 5.24
N VAL A 61 3.50 -18.82 5.55
CA VAL A 61 3.30 -19.33 6.92
C VAL A 61 4.21 -18.60 7.90
N GLY A 62 3.64 -18.12 9.00
CA GLY A 62 4.35 -17.37 10.04
C GLY A 62 4.41 -15.86 9.79
N ARG A 63 3.92 -15.37 8.65
CA ARG A 63 3.86 -13.92 8.32
C ARG A 63 2.50 -13.28 8.57
N GLU A 64 1.52 -14.03 9.08
CA GLU A 64 0.16 -13.56 9.30
C GLU A 64 0.11 -12.38 10.27
N ALA A 65 0.95 -12.38 11.32
CA ALA A 65 1.03 -11.27 12.26
C ALA A 65 1.57 -9.99 11.61
N HIS A 66 2.53 -10.12 10.68
CA HIS A 66 3.09 -8.99 9.94
C HIS A 66 2.08 -8.41 8.96
N VAL A 67 1.35 -9.27 8.25
CA VAL A 67 0.29 -8.84 7.33
C VAL A 67 -0.87 -8.22 8.11
N GLY A 68 -1.24 -8.81 9.25
CA GLY A 68 -2.22 -8.24 10.17
C GLY A 68 -1.82 -6.84 10.63
N HIS A 69 -0.58 -6.64 11.08
CA HIS A 69 -0.11 -5.31 11.45
C HIS A 69 -0.06 -4.36 10.25
N PHE A 70 0.38 -4.83 9.08
CA PHE A 70 0.40 -4.01 7.85
C PHE A 70 -0.98 -3.45 7.53
N VAL A 71 -2.01 -4.31 7.47
CA VAL A 71 -3.36 -3.88 7.09
C VAL A 71 -4.06 -3.08 8.18
N ASN A 72 -3.67 -3.25 9.45
CA ASN A 72 -4.33 -2.64 10.61
C ASN A 72 -3.60 -1.44 11.22
N GLU A 73 -2.33 -1.20 10.92
CA GLU A 73 -1.56 -0.17 11.64
C GLU A 73 -0.76 0.71 10.70
N SER A 74 -0.63 0.33 9.42
CA SER A 74 0.03 1.16 8.44
C SER A 74 -0.81 2.39 8.11
N PRO A 75 -0.21 3.59 8.07
CA PRO A 75 -0.89 4.79 7.60
C PRO A 75 -1.41 4.60 6.18
N ILE A 76 -2.63 5.10 5.91
CA ILE A 76 -3.29 4.96 4.60
C ILE A 76 -2.44 5.43 3.43
N GLN A 77 -1.69 6.52 3.62
CA GLN A 77 -0.77 7.05 2.62
C GLN A 77 0.37 6.08 2.31
N VAL A 78 0.92 5.40 3.31
CA VAL A 78 2.01 4.43 3.13
C VAL A 78 1.53 3.22 2.34
N VAL A 79 0.34 2.71 2.66
CA VAL A 79 -0.30 1.61 1.93
C VAL A 79 -0.60 2.00 0.49
N GLY A 80 -1.22 3.17 0.28
CA GLY A 80 -1.57 3.64 -1.07
C GLY A 80 -0.35 3.78 -1.98
N MET A 81 0.72 4.39 -1.46
CA MET A 81 1.98 4.53 -2.21
C MET A 81 2.68 3.19 -2.44
N ALA A 82 2.61 2.25 -1.50
CA ALA A 82 3.17 0.91 -1.69
C ALA A 82 2.43 0.14 -2.78
N ILE A 83 1.10 0.20 -2.79
CA ILE A 83 0.25 -0.42 -3.81
C ILE A 83 0.51 0.18 -5.20
N GLU A 84 0.58 1.51 -5.29
CA GLU A 84 0.92 2.20 -6.54
C GLU A 84 2.31 1.78 -7.05
N LEU A 85 3.29 1.69 -6.16
CA LEU A 85 4.64 1.25 -6.51
C LEU A 85 4.67 -0.21 -7.03
N VAL A 86 3.92 -1.12 -6.39
CA VAL A 86 3.81 -2.52 -6.85
C VAL A 86 3.15 -2.60 -8.22
N ALA A 87 2.05 -1.88 -8.42
CA ALA A 87 1.36 -1.82 -9.70
C ALA A 87 2.28 -1.32 -10.83
N LEU A 88 3.07 -0.28 -10.56
CA LEU A 88 4.06 0.26 -11.49
C LEU A 88 5.21 -0.73 -11.79
N ARG A 89 5.77 -1.38 -10.76
CA ARG A 89 6.87 -2.35 -10.92
C ARG A 89 6.45 -3.57 -11.74
N GLN A 90 5.26 -4.10 -11.45
CA GLN A 90 4.72 -5.30 -12.07
C GLN A 90 3.95 -5.04 -13.36
N ARG A 91 3.73 -3.76 -13.69
CA ARG A 91 2.95 -3.31 -14.86
C ARG A 91 1.54 -3.90 -14.91
N ILE A 92 0.91 -4.01 -13.75
CA ILE A 92 -0.47 -4.49 -13.59
C ILE A 92 -1.40 -3.32 -13.22
N PRO A 93 -2.69 -3.40 -13.53
CA PRO A 93 -3.65 -2.39 -13.12
C PRO A 93 -3.65 -2.20 -11.60
N ILE A 94 -3.56 -0.95 -11.14
CA ILE A 94 -3.56 -0.64 -9.69
C ILE A 94 -4.79 -1.18 -8.96
N GLY A 95 -5.93 -1.27 -9.67
CA GLY A 95 -7.17 -1.85 -9.14
C GLY A 95 -7.06 -3.35 -8.78
N GLU A 96 -6.22 -4.11 -9.46
CA GLU A 96 -5.97 -5.53 -9.14
C GLU A 96 -5.23 -5.66 -7.81
N VAL A 97 -4.22 -4.82 -7.59
CA VAL A 97 -3.46 -4.79 -6.33
C VAL A 97 -4.35 -4.31 -5.17
N TRP A 98 -5.21 -3.31 -5.39
CA TRP A 98 -6.22 -2.91 -4.42
C TRP A 98 -7.22 -4.02 -4.10
N ALA A 99 -7.62 -4.83 -5.09
CA ALA A 99 -8.52 -5.96 -4.87
C ALA A 99 -7.86 -7.03 -3.98
N VAL A 100 -6.57 -7.32 -4.20
CA VAL A 100 -5.77 -8.21 -3.34
C VAL A 100 -5.67 -7.64 -1.93
N PHE A 101 -5.32 -6.36 -1.78
CA PHE A 101 -5.28 -5.70 -0.48
C PHE A 101 -6.63 -5.77 0.26
N GLY A 102 -7.74 -5.57 -0.46
CA GLY A 102 -9.09 -5.74 0.08
C GLY A 102 -9.38 -7.17 0.56
N GLN A 103 -8.83 -8.19 -0.09
CA GLN A 103 -8.92 -9.58 0.38
C GLN A 103 -8.13 -9.78 1.68
N LEU A 104 -6.91 -9.23 1.75
CA LEU A 104 -6.08 -9.29 2.95
C LEU A 104 -6.74 -8.57 4.13
N LEU A 105 -7.33 -7.40 3.91
CA LEU A 105 -8.12 -6.67 4.91
C LEU A 105 -9.30 -7.48 5.43
N ARG A 106 -10.04 -8.18 4.56
CA ARG A 106 -11.14 -9.04 5.01
C ARG A 106 -10.67 -10.22 5.85
N LYS A 107 -9.47 -10.75 5.56
CA LYS A 107 -8.92 -11.93 6.21
C LYS A 107 -8.18 -11.62 7.52
N TYR A 108 -7.50 -10.48 7.59
CA TYR A 108 -6.60 -10.13 8.70
C TYR A 108 -6.92 -8.77 9.35
N GLY A 109 -7.85 -8.00 8.79
CA GLY A 109 -8.24 -6.68 9.31
C GLY A 109 -9.18 -6.77 10.51
N TYR A 110 -9.07 -5.79 11.42
CA TYR A 110 -10.02 -5.59 12.50
C TYR A 110 -11.29 -4.87 11.98
N GLN A 111 -12.46 -5.21 12.54
CA GLN A 111 -13.75 -4.66 12.10
C GLN A 111 -13.81 -3.12 12.08
N ARG A 112 -13.05 -2.45 12.95
CA ARG A 112 -13.07 -0.98 13.07
C ARG A 112 -12.37 -0.25 11.92
N GLN A 113 -11.43 -0.89 11.22
CA GLN A 113 -10.65 -0.26 10.17
C GLN A 113 -11.20 -0.49 8.77
N ALA A 114 -11.93 -1.58 8.55
CA ALA A 114 -12.70 -1.78 7.32
C ALA A 114 -13.62 -0.59 7.01
N ALA A 115 -14.19 0.06 8.03
CA ALA A 115 -15.01 1.27 7.87
C ALA A 115 -14.21 2.46 7.33
N GLN A 116 -12.98 2.68 7.81
CA GLN A 116 -12.11 3.78 7.37
C GLN A 116 -11.57 3.56 5.94
N TRP A 117 -11.35 2.31 5.55
CA TRP A 117 -10.95 1.95 4.18
C TRP A 117 -12.11 2.06 3.17
N LEU A 118 -13.34 1.81 3.59
CA LEU A 118 -14.53 1.94 2.74
C LEU A 118 -14.81 3.40 2.35
N GLU A 119 -14.53 4.38 3.20
CA GLU A 119 -14.66 5.80 2.86
C GLU A 119 -13.68 6.23 1.76
N VAL A 120 -12.47 5.67 1.74
CA VAL A 120 -11.44 6.00 0.73
C VAL A 120 -11.68 5.29 -0.61
N LEU A 121 -12.33 4.13 -0.60
CA LEU A 121 -12.66 3.40 -1.83
C LEU A 121 -13.93 3.92 -2.52
N GLN A 122 -14.70 4.81 -1.89
CA GLN A 122 -15.92 5.42 -2.45
C GLN A 122 -15.70 6.79 -3.11
N HIS A 123 -14.46 7.30 -3.17
CA HIS A 123 -14.08 8.58 -3.78
C HIS A 123 -13.03 8.41 -4.88
#